data_AF-A0A4S4KLN4-F1
#
_entry.id   AF-A0A4S4KLN4-F1
#
_cell.length_a   1.000
_cell.length_b   1.000
_cell.length_c   1.000
_cell.angle_alpha   90.00
_cell.angle_beta   90.00
_cell.angle_gamma   90.00
#
_symmetry.space_group_name_H-M   'P 1'
#
loop_
_entity.id
_entity.type
_entity.pdbx_description
1 polymer ?
#
loop_
_entity_poly.entity_id
_entity_poly.type
_entity_poly.pdbx_seq_one_letter_code
_entity_poly.pdbx_strand_id
1 'polypeptide(L)'
;MTSWDVNRVKAQLRLTAQRLGQLQDKMESLSQITRRDIATLLQQGNLILARAKAQKLLREDIYGDLLQTLEMQVGVILEHTGEIERSDPPSPIVVEAASSIIFAAHQTESRDAQPDLQIVRDILVQRLGPDFARSASGNRDNYVSARVVRALSFPPPSGYTLDRFLFSIARAHGVQWTPDLQPNEKVDAISALLDPSSTVEIDLVNLRMLCSHGLPDYPPWLRPRVWRLLLGTLPTDKSRWSNEARTQRDSYYDLLRRLLEPFGGLPPPTSPLASLDASLLEASKALAHVPRSLYAKLEEEPEKADNCPLDETAPEDIKIACAGYLDARLHIIREAESGDDNPADDDIPEIRLEGTPEIRLETMAEDASEGSPVHPDDTFEHDGHLDTDAAGTPEISLSAPDSPSSAHSGGPTTLLASRLYSASGAHPKHASALLRLLYVHSSLNPASRSPQIASLLVPLYTALIDEVDQDDFAHIEADAFWLFEAMVGEFSELEEAEGGNVWMRKISDRLKWADMELAEDLEMKGLDPLLPHYS
;
A
#
# COMPACT_ATOMS: atom_id res chain seq x y z
N MET A 1 11.27 34.44 28.20
CA MET A 1 9.97 33.95 28.72
C MET A 1 8.94 35.04 28.51
N THR A 2 8.21 35.03 27.40
CA THR A 2 7.10 35.97 27.20
C THR A 2 5.98 35.60 28.18
N SER A 3 5.54 36.58 28.97
CA SER A 3 4.46 36.42 29.94
C SER A 3 3.22 35.85 29.25
N TRP A 4 2.61 34.83 29.84
CA TRP A 4 1.30 34.33 29.41
C TRP A 4 0.27 35.43 29.66
N ASP A 5 -0.05 36.21 28.65
CA ASP A 5 -1.17 37.13 28.75
C ASP A 5 -2.43 36.41 28.28
N VAL A 6 -3.19 35.89 29.25
CA VAL A 6 -4.44 35.17 29.03
C VAL A 6 -5.41 35.98 28.18
N ASN A 7 -5.47 37.30 28.37
CA ASN A 7 -6.37 38.16 27.61
C ASN A 7 -5.94 38.27 26.16
N ARG A 8 -4.63 38.35 25.91
CA ARG A 8 -4.07 38.36 24.55
C ARG A 8 -4.27 37.02 23.84
N VAL A 9 -4.07 35.89 24.53
CA VAL A 9 -4.32 34.56 23.97
C VAL A 9 -5.79 34.35 23.64
N LYS A 10 -6.70 34.70 24.57
CA LYS A 10 -8.14 34.66 24.32
C LYS A 10 -8.56 35.54 23.15
N ALA A 11 -7.98 36.74 23.03
CA ALA A 11 -8.23 37.63 21.89
C ALA A 11 -7.74 37.00 20.58
N GLN A 12 -6.57 36.38 20.57
CA GLN A 12 -6.01 35.73 19.39
C GLN A 12 -6.85 34.51 18.96
N LEU A 13 -7.25 33.65 19.90
CA LEU A 13 -8.10 32.49 19.61
C LEU A 13 -9.47 32.91 19.01
N ARG A 14 -10.09 33.96 19.57
CA ARG A 14 -11.33 34.52 19.01
C ARG A 14 -11.14 35.06 17.60
N LEU A 15 -10.03 35.76 17.36
CA LEU A 15 -9.69 36.28 16.04
C LEU A 15 -9.49 35.15 15.03
N THR A 16 -8.76 34.09 15.42
CA THR A 16 -8.56 32.92 14.56
C THR A 16 -9.88 32.24 14.25
N ALA A 17 -10.74 31.96 15.25
CA ALA A 17 -12.06 31.38 15.02
C ALA A 17 -12.91 32.23 14.07
N GLN A 18 -12.96 33.55 14.29
CA GLN A 18 -13.69 34.48 13.41
C GLN A 18 -13.18 34.44 11.96
N ARG A 19 -11.86 34.40 11.75
CA ARG A 19 -11.27 34.34 10.40
C ARG A 19 -11.52 33.00 9.71
N LEU A 20 -11.48 31.89 10.46
CA LEU A 20 -11.85 30.58 9.95
C LEU A 20 -13.32 30.56 9.51
N GLY A 21 -14.23 31.16 10.29
CA GLY A 21 -15.63 31.32 9.91
C GLY A 21 -15.81 32.17 8.64
N GLN A 22 -15.16 33.33 8.56
CA GLN A 22 -15.21 34.18 7.36
C GLN A 22 -14.67 33.48 6.10
N LEU A 23 -13.65 32.65 6.25
CA LEU A 23 -13.11 31.87 5.14
C LEU A 23 -14.10 30.79 4.70
N GLN A 24 -14.77 30.11 5.64
CA GLN A 24 -15.85 29.17 5.34
C GLN A 24 -17.00 29.85 4.59
N ASP A 25 -17.50 31.00 5.06
CA ASP A 25 -18.57 31.76 4.38
C ASP A 25 -18.19 32.12 2.94
N LYS A 26 -16.94 32.58 2.74
CA LYS A 26 -16.40 32.89 1.42
C LYS A 26 -16.36 31.63 0.54
N MET A 27 -15.86 30.51 1.06
CA MET A 27 -15.79 29.25 0.33
C MET A 27 -17.18 28.69 -0.01
N GLU A 28 -18.14 28.79 0.90
CA GLU A 28 -19.52 28.36 0.65
C GLU A 28 -20.15 29.18 -0.48
N SER A 29 -19.96 30.50 -0.47
CA SER A 29 -20.46 31.36 -1.55
C SER A 29 -19.88 30.99 -2.93
N LEU A 30 -18.58 30.67 -2.99
CA LEU A 30 -17.90 30.22 -4.20
C LEU A 30 -18.32 28.79 -4.61
N SER A 31 -18.56 27.90 -3.64
CA SER A 31 -19.07 26.55 -3.85
C SER A 31 -20.44 26.61 -4.54
N GLN A 32 -21.35 27.48 -4.09
CA GLN A 32 -22.67 27.65 -4.72
C GLN A 32 -22.59 28.18 -6.16
N ILE A 33 -21.67 29.11 -6.45
CA ILE A 33 -21.42 29.59 -7.83
C ILE A 33 -20.88 28.44 -8.68
N THR A 34 -19.89 27.72 -8.17
CA THR A 34 -19.26 26.59 -8.89
C THR A 34 -20.25 25.45 -9.14
N ARG A 35 -21.17 25.15 -8.21
CA ARG A 35 -22.24 24.17 -8.42
C ARG A 35 -23.19 24.58 -9.55
N ARG A 36 -23.54 25.88 -9.64
CA ARG A 36 -24.32 26.41 -10.77
C ARG A 36 -23.56 26.29 -12.09
N ASP A 37 -22.27 26.63 -12.10
CA ASP A 37 -21.41 26.46 -13.28
C ASP A 37 -21.31 24.99 -13.72
N ILE A 38 -21.20 24.06 -12.76
CA ILE A 38 -21.19 22.62 -13.07
C ILE A 38 -22.53 22.21 -13.69
N ALA A 39 -23.65 22.67 -13.14
CA ALA A 39 -24.97 22.38 -13.69
C ALA A 39 -25.13 22.91 -15.13
N THR A 40 -24.63 24.11 -15.42
CA THR A 40 -24.66 24.66 -16.80
C THR A 40 -23.76 23.88 -17.75
N LEU A 41 -22.57 23.47 -17.30
CA LEU A 41 -21.67 22.62 -18.10
C LEU A 41 -22.29 21.25 -18.41
N LEU A 42 -22.97 20.65 -17.43
CA LEU A 42 -23.72 19.40 -17.64
C LEU A 42 -24.85 19.59 -18.65
N GLN A 43 -25.56 20.72 -18.61
CA GLN A 43 -26.60 21.04 -19.59
C GLN A 43 -26.05 21.27 -21.00
N GLN A 44 -24.82 21.81 -21.12
CA GLN A 44 -24.12 22.01 -22.38
C GLN A 44 -23.50 20.72 -22.94
N GLY A 45 -23.45 19.64 -22.15
CA GLY A 45 -22.82 18.38 -22.53
C GLY A 45 -21.30 18.35 -22.36
N ASN A 46 -20.68 19.40 -21.80
CA ASN A 46 -19.23 19.42 -21.52
C ASN A 46 -18.95 18.69 -20.19
N LEU A 47 -18.98 17.36 -20.27
CA LEU A 47 -18.82 16.49 -19.11
C LEU A 47 -17.39 16.49 -18.55
N ILE A 48 -16.39 16.68 -19.39
CA ILE A 48 -14.97 16.66 -19.00
C ILE A 48 -14.67 17.85 -18.10
N LEU A 49 -15.05 19.05 -18.53
CA LEU A 49 -14.86 20.26 -17.72
C LEU A 49 -15.74 20.23 -16.46
N ALA A 50 -16.97 19.70 -16.55
CA ALA A 50 -17.83 19.50 -15.38
C ALA A 50 -17.19 18.58 -14.35
N ARG A 51 -16.61 17.44 -14.76
CA ARG A 51 -15.89 16.50 -13.89
C ARG A 51 -14.65 17.14 -13.25
N ALA A 52 -13.84 17.86 -14.02
CA ALA A 52 -12.66 18.54 -13.49
C ALA A 52 -13.04 19.61 -12.45
N LYS A 53 -14.06 20.43 -12.72
CA LYS A 53 -14.60 21.40 -11.75
C LYS A 53 -15.19 20.72 -10.52
N ALA A 54 -15.92 19.62 -10.69
CA ALA A 54 -16.52 18.87 -9.61
C ALA A 54 -15.47 18.22 -8.70
N GLN A 55 -14.38 17.68 -9.26
CA GLN A 55 -13.26 17.12 -8.48
C GLN A 55 -12.59 18.20 -7.62
N LYS A 56 -12.36 19.38 -8.20
CA LYS A 56 -11.84 20.53 -7.46
C LYS A 56 -12.79 20.95 -6.35
N LEU A 57 -14.07 21.11 -6.67
CA LEU A 57 -15.10 21.51 -5.72
C LEU A 57 -15.23 20.52 -4.56
N LEU A 58 -15.17 19.21 -4.82
CA LEU A 58 -15.23 18.18 -3.78
C LEU A 58 -14.06 18.32 -2.80
N ARG A 59 -12.85 18.61 -3.29
CA ARG A 59 -11.68 18.87 -2.44
C ARG A 59 -11.87 20.14 -1.61
N GLU A 60 -12.45 21.19 -2.21
CA GLU A 60 -12.77 22.44 -1.51
C GLU A 60 -13.84 22.25 -0.44
N ASP A 61 -14.88 21.45 -0.68
CA ASP A 61 -15.90 21.10 0.30
C ASP A 61 -15.29 20.34 1.51
N ILE A 62 -14.43 19.34 1.25
CA ILE A 62 -13.72 18.60 2.32
C ILE A 62 -12.80 19.52 3.12
N TYR A 63 -12.15 20.47 2.45
CA TYR A 63 -11.34 21.48 3.12
C TYR A 63 -12.21 22.43 3.96
N GLY A 64 -13.41 22.77 3.50
CA GLY A 64 -14.42 23.50 4.29
C GLY A 64 -14.78 22.75 5.58
N ASP A 65 -15.06 21.45 5.48
CA ASP A 65 -15.36 20.59 6.64
C ASP A 65 -14.18 20.53 7.64
N LEU A 66 -12.95 20.54 7.13
CA LEU A 66 -11.73 20.64 7.95
C LEU A 66 -11.68 21.97 8.70
N LEU A 67 -11.90 23.10 8.01
CA LEU A 67 -11.91 24.43 8.63
C LEU A 67 -12.99 24.54 9.72
N GLN A 68 -14.19 24.01 9.45
CA GLN A 68 -15.27 23.97 10.44
C GLN A 68 -14.87 23.16 11.68
N THR A 69 -14.23 22.00 11.46
CA THR A 69 -13.73 21.17 12.56
C THR A 69 -12.66 21.92 13.36
N LEU A 70 -11.73 22.61 12.70
CA LEU A 70 -10.69 23.40 13.37
C LEU A 70 -11.25 24.61 14.12
N GLU A 71 -12.24 25.31 13.58
CA GLU A 71 -12.93 26.40 14.28
C GLU A 71 -13.55 25.91 15.59
N MET A 72 -14.25 24.77 15.54
CA MET A 72 -14.80 24.12 16.74
C MET A 72 -13.71 23.79 17.76
N GLN A 73 -12.57 23.22 17.33
CA GLN A 73 -11.45 22.92 18.23
C GLN A 73 -10.81 24.18 18.84
N VAL A 74 -10.69 25.27 18.07
CA VAL A 74 -10.24 26.57 18.60
C VAL A 74 -11.22 27.12 19.64
N GLY A 75 -12.53 26.93 19.41
CA GLY A 75 -13.58 27.26 20.38
C GLY A 75 -13.45 26.47 21.69
N VAL A 76 -13.22 25.16 21.60
CA VAL A 76 -12.96 24.29 22.77
C VAL A 76 -11.77 24.79 23.58
N ILE A 77 -10.66 25.12 22.92
CA ILE A 77 -9.47 25.68 23.57
C ILE A 77 -9.78 27.03 24.23
N LEU A 78 -10.59 27.88 23.58
CA LEU A 78 -10.99 29.17 24.12
C LEU A 78 -11.75 29.03 25.44
N GLU A 79 -12.70 28.08 25.52
CA GLU A 79 -13.49 27.80 26.71
C GLU A 79 -12.63 27.24 27.86
N HIS A 80 -11.66 26.38 27.54
CA HIS A 80 -10.80 25.71 28.52
C HIS A 80 -9.43 26.39 28.70
N THR A 81 -9.31 27.67 28.31
CA THR A 81 -8.07 28.45 28.51
C THR A 81 -7.60 28.51 29.95
N GLY A 82 -8.52 28.44 30.92
CA GLY A 82 -8.19 28.38 32.34
C GLY A 82 -7.60 27.04 32.79
N GLU A 83 -7.87 25.94 32.08
CA GLU A 83 -7.23 24.64 32.31
C GLU A 83 -5.82 24.63 31.72
N ILE A 84 -5.63 25.23 30.53
CA ILE A 84 -4.31 25.38 29.89
C ILE A 84 -3.38 26.31 30.69
N GLU A 85 -3.95 27.22 31.49
CA GLU A 85 -3.21 28.09 32.40
C GLU A 85 -2.69 27.35 33.64
N ARG A 86 -3.43 26.35 34.13
CA ARG A 86 -3.02 25.52 35.26
C ARG A 86 -2.03 24.48 34.74
N SER A 87 -0.92 24.27 35.44
CA SER A 87 0.04 23.21 35.10
C SER A 87 -0.47 21.79 35.38
N ASP A 88 -1.79 21.62 35.44
CA ASP A 88 -2.46 20.33 35.62
C ASP A 88 -2.48 19.60 34.26
N PRO A 89 -2.53 18.26 34.25
CA PRO A 89 -2.65 17.52 33.00
C PRO A 89 -3.92 17.97 32.25
N PRO A 90 -3.82 18.39 30.97
CA PRO A 90 -4.97 18.87 30.23
C PRO A 90 -6.03 17.77 30.09
N SER A 91 -7.30 18.18 30.15
CA SER A 91 -8.42 17.27 29.92
C SER A 91 -8.33 16.62 28.53
N PRO A 92 -8.87 15.41 28.33
CA PRO A 92 -8.74 14.69 27.05
C PRO A 92 -9.31 15.48 25.88
N ILE A 93 -10.33 16.31 26.13
CA ILE A 93 -10.95 17.20 25.14
C ILE A 93 -9.96 18.28 24.68
N VAL A 94 -9.20 18.87 25.60
CA VAL A 94 -8.16 19.87 25.28
C VAL A 94 -6.98 19.23 24.57
N VAL A 95 -6.62 18.00 24.94
CA VAL A 95 -5.55 17.23 24.27
C VAL A 95 -5.92 16.93 22.81
N GLU A 96 -7.14 16.45 22.55
CA GLU A 96 -7.63 16.23 21.18
C GLU A 96 -7.63 17.54 20.38
N ALA A 97 -8.15 18.62 20.96
CA ALA A 97 -8.23 19.92 20.30
C ALA A 97 -6.85 20.48 19.94
N ALA A 98 -5.93 20.48 20.92
CA ALA A 98 -4.59 21.01 20.74
C ALA A 98 -3.76 20.17 19.78
N SER A 99 -3.81 18.84 19.88
CA SER A 99 -3.10 17.94 18.96
C SER A 99 -3.62 18.08 17.52
N SER A 100 -4.95 18.19 17.34
CA SER A 100 -5.57 18.38 16.03
C SER A 100 -5.16 19.68 15.34
N ILE A 101 -5.09 20.79 16.08
CA ILE A 101 -4.65 22.09 15.54
C ILE A 101 -3.15 22.05 15.18
N ILE A 102 -2.31 21.48 16.05
CA ILE A 102 -0.85 21.37 15.78
C ILE A 102 -0.59 20.52 14.53
N PHE A 103 -1.30 19.40 14.39
CA PHE A 103 -1.20 18.52 13.24
C PHE A 103 -1.66 19.20 11.94
N ALA A 104 -2.83 19.84 11.97
CA ALA A 104 -3.41 20.49 10.79
C ALA A 104 -2.62 21.74 10.35
N ALA A 105 -2.05 22.51 11.28
CA ALA A 105 -1.32 23.73 10.96
C ALA A 105 -0.11 23.48 10.05
N HIS A 106 0.58 22.34 10.20
CA HIS A 106 1.69 21.97 9.31
C HIS A 106 1.27 21.61 7.89
N GLN A 107 0.13 20.94 7.75
CA GLN A 107 -0.32 20.36 6.47
C GLN A 107 -1.27 21.29 5.70
N THR A 108 -1.73 22.36 6.33
CA THR A 108 -2.60 23.33 5.67
C THR A 108 -1.77 24.27 4.80
N GLU A 109 -1.79 24.03 3.49
CA GLU A 109 -1.05 24.84 2.49
C GLU A 109 -1.80 26.12 2.04
N SER A 110 -3.02 26.36 2.55
CA SER A 110 -3.79 27.53 2.11
C SER A 110 -3.19 28.83 2.66
N ARG A 111 -2.91 29.78 1.76
CA ARG A 111 -2.36 31.11 2.09
C ARG A 111 -3.23 31.88 3.10
N ASP A 112 -4.53 31.62 3.10
CA ASP A 112 -5.53 32.40 3.85
C ASP A 112 -5.72 31.88 5.29
N ALA A 113 -5.67 30.56 5.55
CA ALA A 113 -5.87 29.99 6.89
C ALA A 113 -4.56 29.69 7.65
N GLN A 114 -3.46 29.46 6.92
CA GLN A 114 -2.16 29.10 7.51
C GLN A 114 -1.64 30.11 8.54
N PRO A 115 -1.61 31.44 8.32
CA PRO A 115 -0.96 32.36 9.25
C PRO A 115 -1.64 32.36 10.64
N ASP A 116 -2.97 32.29 10.69
CA ASP A 116 -3.71 32.31 11.95
C ASP A 116 -3.62 30.99 12.71
N LEU A 117 -3.60 29.86 12.00
CA LEU A 117 -3.39 28.53 12.61
C LEU A 117 -1.96 28.35 13.12
N GLN A 118 -0.95 28.89 12.41
CA GLN A 118 0.44 28.85 12.86
C GLN A 118 0.63 29.68 14.14
N ILE A 119 -0.01 30.84 14.26
CA ILE A 119 0.04 31.64 15.50
C ILE A 119 -0.55 30.83 16.68
N VAL A 120 -1.71 30.18 16.49
CA VAL A 120 -2.32 29.36 17.56
C VAL A 120 -1.45 28.16 17.89
N ARG A 121 -0.87 27.50 16.88
CA ARG A 121 0.11 26.42 17.09
C ARG A 121 1.28 26.89 17.94
N ASP A 122 1.91 28.02 17.61
CA ASP A 122 3.06 28.54 18.36
C ASP A 122 2.72 28.81 19.83
N ILE A 123 1.53 29.36 20.08
CA ILE A 123 0.99 29.57 21.43
C ILE A 123 0.84 28.24 22.18
N LEU A 124 0.30 27.21 21.53
CA LEU A 124 0.10 25.88 22.12
C LEU A 124 1.41 25.15 22.38
N VAL A 125 2.36 25.20 21.43
CA VAL A 125 3.70 24.60 21.57
C VAL A 125 4.47 25.26 22.71
N GLN A 126 4.35 26.57 22.88
CA GLN A 126 5.00 27.28 23.97
C GLN A 126 4.49 26.82 25.35
N ARG A 127 3.22 26.40 25.46
CA ARG A 127 2.60 26.00 26.75
C ARG A 127 2.68 24.52 27.05
N LEU A 128 2.32 23.69 26.08
CA LEU A 128 2.27 22.23 26.23
C LEU A 128 3.65 21.58 26.07
N GLY A 129 4.63 22.37 25.61
CA GLY A 129 6.02 21.95 25.48
C GLY A 129 6.34 21.29 24.14
N PRO A 130 7.63 21.14 23.84
CA PRO A 130 8.10 20.62 22.55
C PRO A 130 7.85 19.13 22.37
N ASP A 131 7.81 18.34 23.45
CA ASP A 131 7.55 16.89 23.39
C ASP A 131 6.12 16.60 22.92
N PHE A 132 5.14 17.29 23.51
CA PHE A 132 3.75 17.23 23.06
C PHE A 132 3.61 17.63 21.59
N ALA A 133 4.25 18.72 21.20
CA ALA A 133 4.22 19.22 19.82
C ALA A 133 4.77 18.21 18.81
N ARG A 134 5.86 17.52 19.15
CA ARG A 134 6.45 16.46 18.30
C ARG A 134 5.51 15.27 18.17
N SER A 135 4.90 14.82 19.26
CA SER A 135 3.93 13.73 19.21
C SER A 135 2.70 14.09 18.36
N ALA A 136 2.13 15.27 18.60
CA ALA A 136 0.97 15.77 17.85
C ALA A 136 1.27 15.95 16.36
N SER A 137 2.46 16.45 15.99
CA SER A 137 2.82 16.67 14.58
C SER A 137 2.91 15.37 13.77
N GLY A 138 3.26 14.26 14.40
CA GLY A 138 3.32 12.94 13.77
C GLY A 138 2.13 12.03 14.06
N ASN A 139 1.09 12.54 14.75
CA ASN A 139 -0.03 11.76 15.30
C ASN A 139 0.40 10.44 15.96
N ARG A 140 1.53 10.43 16.71
CA ARG A 140 2.12 9.19 17.24
C ARG A 140 1.23 8.53 18.31
N ASP A 141 0.60 9.35 19.13
CA ASP A 141 -0.25 8.89 20.24
C ASP A 141 -1.74 8.78 19.85
N ASN A 142 -2.09 8.96 18.57
CA ASN A 142 -3.47 8.90 18.06
C ASN A 142 -4.49 9.82 18.78
N TYR A 143 -4.03 10.96 19.32
CA TYR A 143 -4.91 11.96 19.93
C TYR A 143 -5.56 12.91 18.92
N VAL A 144 -5.11 12.94 17.66
CA VAL A 144 -5.68 13.82 16.63
C VAL A 144 -7.07 13.32 16.25
N SER A 145 -8.01 14.26 16.10
CA SER A 145 -9.38 13.96 15.74
C SER A 145 -9.44 13.18 14.41
N ALA A 146 -10.17 12.06 14.41
CA ALA A 146 -10.30 11.21 13.23
C ALA A 146 -10.85 11.94 12.00
N ARG A 147 -11.66 12.99 12.22
CA ARG A 147 -12.18 13.86 11.15
C ARG A 147 -11.05 14.66 10.47
N VAL A 148 -10.12 15.20 11.25
CA VAL A 148 -8.98 15.98 10.76
C VAL A 148 -8.01 15.08 10.00
N VAL A 149 -7.69 13.90 10.55
CA VAL A 149 -6.84 12.92 9.86
C VAL A 149 -7.44 12.55 8.51
N ARG A 150 -8.73 12.16 8.48
CA ARG A 150 -9.43 11.76 7.26
C ARG A 150 -9.50 12.86 6.21
N ALA A 151 -9.72 14.11 6.61
CA ALA A 151 -9.80 15.23 5.68
C ALA A 151 -8.44 15.54 5.05
N LEU A 152 -7.35 15.43 5.81
CA LEU A 152 -5.98 15.68 5.33
C LEU A 152 -5.40 14.51 4.53
N SER A 153 -5.80 13.27 4.82
CA SER A 153 -5.36 12.07 4.11
C SER A 153 -6.30 11.66 2.97
N PHE A 154 -7.19 12.54 2.52
CA PHE A 154 -8.21 12.18 1.53
C PHE A 154 -7.56 11.83 0.17
N PRO A 155 -7.70 10.58 -0.32
CA PRO A 155 -7.16 10.19 -1.62
C PRO A 155 -7.93 10.87 -2.76
N PRO A 156 -7.37 10.93 -3.98
CA PRO A 156 -8.11 11.42 -5.15
C PRO A 156 -9.47 10.69 -5.28
N PRO A 157 -10.58 11.41 -5.53
CA PRO A 157 -11.90 10.81 -5.55
C PRO A 157 -12.03 9.81 -6.71
N SER A 158 -12.64 8.66 -6.44
CA SER A 158 -12.97 7.69 -7.48
C SER A 158 -14.01 8.25 -8.45
N GLY A 159 -14.01 7.74 -9.70
CA GLY A 159 -14.99 8.14 -10.72
C GLY A 159 -16.43 8.00 -10.25
N TYR A 160 -16.75 6.93 -9.52
CA TYR A 160 -18.07 6.73 -8.92
C TYR A 160 -18.47 7.83 -7.91
N THR A 161 -17.55 8.21 -7.02
CA THR A 161 -17.81 9.28 -6.04
C THR A 161 -18.08 10.59 -6.75
N LEU A 162 -17.33 10.87 -7.82
CA LEU A 162 -17.48 12.06 -8.64
C LEU A 162 -18.79 12.07 -9.41
N ASP A 163 -19.17 10.94 -10.02
CA ASP A 163 -20.42 10.81 -10.78
C ASP A 163 -21.66 10.95 -9.86
N ARG A 164 -21.61 10.37 -8.65
CA ARG A 164 -22.66 10.58 -7.64
C ARG A 164 -22.74 12.05 -7.21
N PHE A 165 -21.61 12.72 -7.07
CA PHE A 165 -21.55 14.14 -6.72
C PHE A 165 -22.15 15.01 -7.84
N LEU A 166 -21.76 14.79 -9.10
CA LEU A 166 -22.34 15.44 -10.27
C LEU A 166 -23.86 15.21 -10.37
N PHE A 167 -24.31 13.98 -10.10
CA PHE A 167 -25.73 13.63 -10.13
C PHE A 167 -26.51 14.43 -9.08
N SER A 168 -25.95 14.57 -7.87
CA SER A 168 -26.56 15.36 -6.81
C SER A 168 -26.70 16.85 -7.20
N ILE A 169 -25.69 17.41 -7.87
CA ILE A 169 -25.70 18.80 -8.36
C ILE A 169 -26.74 18.95 -9.49
N ALA A 170 -26.73 18.05 -10.47
CA ALA A 170 -27.69 18.08 -11.58
C ALA A 170 -29.14 18.05 -11.07
N ARG A 171 -29.44 17.13 -10.14
CA ARG A 171 -30.75 17.01 -9.52
C ARG A 171 -31.15 18.27 -8.75
N ALA A 172 -30.23 18.85 -7.97
CA ALA A 172 -30.50 20.07 -7.19
C ALA A 172 -30.82 21.27 -8.08
N HIS A 173 -30.22 21.34 -9.28
CA HIS A 173 -30.43 22.41 -10.25
C HIS A 173 -31.45 22.09 -11.35
N GLY A 174 -32.15 20.94 -11.27
CA GLY A 174 -33.18 20.55 -12.23
C GLY A 174 -32.66 20.16 -13.62
N VAL A 175 -31.36 19.83 -13.73
CA VAL A 175 -30.75 19.33 -14.97
C VAL A 175 -30.98 17.82 -15.09
N GLN A 176 -31.52 17.38 -16.23
CA GLN A 176 -31.66 15.96 -16.54
C GLN A 176 -30.30 15.41 -17.01
N TRP A 177 -29.43 15.15 -16.04
CA TRP A 177 -28.18 14.45 -16.26
C TRP A 177 -28.18 13.18 -15.41
N THR A 178 -27.94 12.05 -16.06
CA THR A 178 -27.67 10.78 -15.40
C THR A 178 -26.19 10.48 -15.59
N PRO A 179 -25.50 9.97 -14.56
CA PRO A 179 -24.16 9.46 -14.75
C PRO A 179 -24.17 8.36 -15.82
N ASP A 180 -23.02 8.14 -16.45
CA ASP A 180 -22.80 6.94 -17.26
C ASP A 180 -23.13 5.68 -16.41
N LEU A 181 -23.34 4.54 -17.07
CA LEU A 181 -23.72 3.25 -16.47
C LEU A 181 -23.28 3.13 -15.01
N GLN A 182 -24.23 2.88 -14.09
CA GLN A 182 -23.93 2.68 -12.68
C GLN A 182 -22.81 1.64 -12.53
N PRO A 183 -21.98 1.66 -11.47
CA PRO A 183 -20.89 0.70 -11.33
C PRO A 183 -21.34 -0.75 -11.52
N ASN A 184 -22.51 -1.11 -10.98
CA ASN A 184 -23.08 -2.45 -11.16
C ASN A 184 -23.49 -2.71 -12.61
N GLU A 185 -24.16 -1.77 -13.27
CA GLU A 185 -24.55 -1.90 -14.69
C GLU A 185 -23.32 -1.96 -15.61
N LYS A 186 -22.24 -1.27 -15.24
CA LYS A 186 -20.95 -1.32 -15.92
C LYS A 186 -20.24 -2.65 -15.69
N VAL A 187 -20.27 -3.19 -14.47
CA VAL A 187 -19.80 -4.55 -14.17
C VAL A 187 -20.61 -5.54 -14.98
N ASP A 188 -21.94 -5.43 -15.01
CA ASP A 188 -22.82 -6.33 -15.75
C ASP A 188 -22.56 -6.24 -17.26
N ALA A 189 -22.40 -5.03 -17.80
CA ALA A 189 -22.09 -4.82 -19.22
C ALA A 189 -20.73 -5.39 -19.61
N ILE A 190 -19.68 -5.13 -18.81
CA ILE A 190 -18.35 -5.68 -19.06
C ILE A 190 -18.37 -7.21 -18.86
N SER A 191 -19.02 -7.71 -17.83
CA SER A 191 -19.11 -9.15 -17.56
C SER A 191 -19.85 -9.88 -18.67
N ALA A 192 -20.96 -9.33 -19.16
CA ALA A 192 -21.68 -9.88 -20.32
C ALA A 192 -20.83 -9.86 -21.59
N LEU A 193 -20.03 -8.81 -21.79
CA LEU A 193 -19.10 -8.71 -22.91
C LEU A 193 -17.96 -9.74 -22.79
N LEU A 194 -17.52 -10.06 -21.57
CA LEU A 194 -16.43 -11.01 -21.29
C LEU A 194 -16.90 -12.47 -21.12
N ASP A 195 -18.20 -12.72 -20.96
CA ASP A 195 -18.76 -14.06 -20.80
C ASP A 195 -18.36 -14.96 -22.00
N PRO A 196 -17.69 -16.10 -21.77
CA PRO A 196 -17.35 -17.06 -22.82
C PRO A 196 -18.59 -17.59 -23.57
N SER A 197 -19.76 -17.54 -22.94
CA SER A 197 -21.03 -18.05 -23.48
C SER A 197 -21.77 -17.04 -24.37
N SER A 198 -21.30 -15.79 -24.44
CA SER A 198 -21.96 -14.72 -25.19
C SER A 198 -21.50 -14.68 -26.66
N THR A 199 -20.82 -13.61 -27.09
CA THR A 199 -20.24 -13.48 -28.44
C THR A 199 -18.82 -14.06 -28.49
N VAL A 200 -18.45 -14.64 -29.63
CA VAL A 200 -17.10 -15.21 -29.85
C VAL A 200 -16.02 -14.12 -29.86
N GLU A 201 -16.30 -13.00 -30.51
CA GLU A 201 -15.40 -11.85 -30.56
C GLU A 201 -15.81 -10.75 -29.59
N ILE A 202 -14.81 -10.06 -29.07
CA ILE A 202 -14.95 -8.91 -28.20
C ILE A 202 -14.84 -7.63 -29.02
N ASP A 203 -15.87 -6.79 -28.90
CA ASP A 203 -15.82 -5.42 -29.39
C ASP A 203 -14.92 -4.58 -28.48
N LEU A 204 -13.66 -4.42 -28.89
CA LEU A 204 -12.67 -3.59 -28.20
C LEU A 204 -13.05 -2.11 -28.18
N VAL A 205 -13.81 -1.61 -29.15
CA VAL A 205 -14.23 -0.20 -29.18
C VAL A 205 -15.22 0.01 -28.04
N ASN A 206 -16.23 -0.86 -27.94
CA ASN A 206 -17.19 -0.81 -26.83
C ASN A 206 -16.51 -1.04 -25.48
N LEU A 207 -15.59 -2.02 -25.37
CA LEU A 207 -14.83 -2.25 -24.14
C LEU A 207 -14.05 -1.01 -23.71
N ARG A 208 -13.34 -0.34 -24.64
CA ARG A 208 -12.59 0.89 -24.36
C ARG A 208 -13.52 2.02 -23.90
N MET A 209 -14.69 2.16 -24.52
CA MET A 209 -15.69 3.14 -24.09
C MET A 209 -16.18 2.87 -22.67
N LEU A 210 -16.54 1.62 -22.36
CA LEU A 210 -16.95 1.21 -21.02
C LEU A 210 -15.85 1.46 -19.98
N CYS A 211 -14.57 1.24 -20.35
CA CYS A 211 -13.43 1.38 -19.44
C CYS A 211 -12.83 2.80 -19.37
N SER A 212 -13.31 3.74 -20.19
CA SER A 212 -12.75 5.10 -20.33
C SER A 212 -12.69 5.90 -19.02
N HIS A 213 -13.56 5.57 -18.06
CA HIS A 213 -13.64 6.20 -16.75
C HIS A 213 -13.14 5.30 -15.61
N GLY A 214 -12.27 4.33 -15.92
CA GLY A 214 -11.70 3.40 -14.96
C GLY A 214 -12.50 2.10 -14.83
N LEU A 215 -11.90 1.10 -14.19
CA LEU A 215 -12.46 -0.22 -14.00
C LEU A 215 -12.99 -0.41 -12.57
N PRO A 216 -14.16 -1.03 -12.38
CA PRO A 216 -14.66 -1.41 -11.05
C PRO A 216 -13.65 -2.27 -10.27
N ASP A 217 -13.64 -2.15 -8.94
CA ASP A 217 -12.82 -2.97 -8.04
C ASP A 217 -13.36 -4.40 -7.85
N TYR A 218 -14.64 -4.61 -8.15
CA TYR A 218 -15.31 -5.90 -8.00
C TYR A 218 -16.10 -6.22 -9.28
N PRO A 219 -16.14 -7.49 -9.73
CA PRO A 219 -15.43 -8.64 -9.16
C PRO A 219 -13.91 -8.59 -9.44
N PRO A 220 -13.07 -9.23 -8.59
CA PRO A 220 -11.61 -9.16 -8.69
C PRO A 220 -11.10 -9.49 -10.10
N TRP A 221 -11.57 -10.60 -10.68
CA TRP A 221 -11.15 -11.09 -12.00
C TRP A 221 -11.36 -10.13 -13.18
N LEU A 222 -12.21 -9.11 -13.02
CA LEU A 222 -12.61 -8.21 -14.10
C LEU A 222 -11.41 -7.41 -14.63
N ARG A 223 -10.65 -6.79 -13.73
CA ARG A 223 -9.56 -5.87 -14.08
C ARG A 223 -8.40 -6.56 -14.78
N PRO A 224 -7.82 -7.64 -14.26
CA PRO A 224 -6.76 -8.38 -14.93
C PRO A 224 -7.16 -8.78 -16.34
N ARG A 225 -8.37 -9.32 -16.50
CA ARG A 225 -8.87 -9.80 -17.80
C ARG A 225 -9.04 -8.66 -18.80
N VAL A 226 -9.58 -7.51 -18.36
CA VAL A 226 -9.70 -6.33 -19.24
C VAL A 226 -8.33 -5.78 -19.61
N TRP A 227 -7.38 -5.64 -18.66
CA TRP A 227 -6.04 -5.14 -18.97
C TRP A 227 -5.31 -6.04 -19.95
N ARG A 228 -5.41 -7.37 -19.78
CA ARG A 228 -4.85 -8.33 -20.73
C ARG A 228 -5.43 -8.19 -22.15
N LEU A 229 -6.71 -7.90 -22.28
CA LEU A 229 -7.35 -7.63 -23.58
C LEU A 229 -6.90 -6.29 -24.18
N LEU A 230 -6.83 -5.24 -23.35
CA LEU A 230 -6.47 -3.89 -23.82
C LEU A 230 -5.00 -3.82 -24.24
N LEU A 231 -4.11 -4.54 -23.55
CA LEU A 231 -2.68 -4.67 -23.87
C LEU A 231 -2.40 -5.77 -24.90
N GLY A 232 -3.43 -6.51 -25.35
CA GLY A 232 -3.30 -7.51 -26.41
C GLY A 232 -2.63 -8.81 -26.00
N THR A 233 -2.38 -9.06 -24.70
CA THR A 233 -1.89 -10.36 -24.23
C THR A 233 -2.98 -11.45 -24.30
N LEU A 234 -4.26 -11.05 -24.29
CA LEU A 234 -5.37 -11.94 -24.66
C LEU A 234 -5.98 -11.49 -26.00
N PRO A 235 -6.28 -12.43 -26.91
CA PRO A 235 -6.91 -12.11 -28.19
C PRO A 235 -8.38 -11.71 -28.01
N THR A 236 -8.93 -11.00 -28.99
CA THR A 236 -10.36 -10.64 -29.02
C THR A 236 -11.28 -11.83 -29.22
N ASP A 237 -10.77 -12.92 -29.80
CA ASP A 237 -11.45 -14.20 -29.96
C ASP A 237 -11.35 -15.00 -28.65
N LYS A 238 -12.50 -15.11 -27.95
CA LYS A 238 -12.60 -15.80 -26.66
C LYS A 238 -12.30 -17.28 -26.74
N SER A 239 -12.53 -17.92 -27.90
CA SER A 239 -12.28 -19.36 -28.06
C SER A 239 -10.80 -19.71 -27.93
N ARG A 240 -9.91 -18.72 -28.15
CA ARG A 240 -8.46 -18.88 -28.09
C ARG A 240 -7.87 -18.59 -26.73
N TRP A 241 -8.62 -18.03 -25.79
CA TRP A 241 -8.10 -17.56 -24.50
C TRP A 241 -7.33 -18.62 -23.73
N SER A 242 -7.93 -19.79 -23.49
CA SER A 242 -7.28 -20.86 -22.73
C SER A 242 -6.04 -21.39 -23.43
N ASN A 243 -6.04 -21.43 -24.77
CA ASN A 243 -4.89 -21.91 -25.53
C ASN A 243 -3.74 -20.90 -25.54
N GLU A 244 -4.06 -19.63 -25.76
CA GLU A 244 -3.07 -18.55 -25.76
C GLU A 244 -2.44 -18.39 -24.37
N ALA A 245 -3.25 -18.39 -23.30
CA ALA A 245 -2.76 -18.32 -21.93
C ALA A 245 -1.83 -19.49 -21.60
N ARG A 246 -2.20 -20.73 -21.95
CA ARG A 246 -1.32 -21.89 -21.76
C ARG A 246 -0.02 -21.76 -22.56
N THR A 247 -0.09 -21.35 -23.83
CA THR A 247 1.09 -21.18 -24.68
C THR A 247 2.05 -20.14 -24.12
N GLN A 248 1.51 -19.02 -23.62
CA GLN A 248 2.26 -17.98 -22.94
C GLN A 248 2.92 -18.51 -21.66
N ARG A 249 2.17 -19.23 -20.82
CA ARG A 249 2.68 -19.83 -19.58
C ARG A 249 3.82 -20.81 -19.85
N ASP A 250 3.62 -21.73 -20.80
CA ASP A 250 4.64 -22.71 -21.21
C ASP A 250 5.90 -22.02 -21.74
N SER A 251 5.72 -20.98 -22.56
CA SER A 251 6.84 -20.18 -23.09
C SER A 251 7.62 -19.49 -21.97
N TYR A 252 6.94 -18.94 -20.96
CA TYR A 252 7.60 -18.35 -19.80
C TYR A 252 8.39 -19.39 -18.99
N TYR A 253 7.81 -20.57 -18.77
CA TYR A 253 8.50 -21.64 -18.05
C TYR A 253 9.73 -22.16 -18.81
N ASP A 254 9.67 -22.22 -20.13
CA ASP A 254 10.83 -22.55 -20.96
C ASP A 254 11.91 -21.45 -20.93
N LEU A 255 11.50 -20.17 -20.85
CA LEU A 255 12.43 -19.07 -20.61
C LEU A 255 13.14 -19.22 -19.27
N LEU A 256 12.41 -19.57 -18.21
CA LEU A 256 13.00 -19.80 -16.89
C LEU A 256 14.02 -20.93 -16.94
N ARG A 257 13.68 -22.09 -17.51
CA ARG A 257 14.63 -23.20 -17.67
C ARG A 257 15.89 -22.75 -18.40
N ARG A 258 15.74 -22.12 -19.56
CA ARG A 258 16.86 -21.70 -20.40
C ARG A 258 17.78 -20.66 -19.73
N LEU A 259 17.22 -19.71 -18.97
CA LEU A 259 17.96 -18.59 -18.40
C LEU A 259 18.48 -18.88 -16.98
N LEU A 260 17.79 -19.72 -16.20
CA LEU A 260 18.14 -19.96 -14.80
C LEU A 260 18.98 -21.23 -14.63
N GLU A 261 18.81 -22.27 -15.45
CA GLU A 261 19.65 -23.50 -15.37
C GLU A 261 21.16 -23.22 -15.30
N PRO A 262 21.73 -22.26 -16.07
CA PRO A 262 23.16 -21.96 -15.99
C PRO A 262 23.66 -21.60 -14.59
N PHE A 263 22.82 -21.05 -13.71
CA PHE A 263 23.19 -20.67 -12.35
C PHE A 263 23.47 -21.85 -11.42
N GLY A 264 22.90 -23.03 -11.71
CA GLY A 264 23.06 -24.22 -10.85
C GLY A 264 24.49 -24.78 -10.82
N GLY A 265 25.32 -24.44 -11.81
CA GLY A 265 26.69 -24.95 -11.96
C GLY A 265 27.78 -23.88 -11.96
N LEU A 266 27.48 -22.64 -11.56
CA LEU A 266 28.48 -21.57 -11.59
C LEU A 266 29.55 -21.75 -10.50
N PRO A 267 30.83 -21.44 -10.80
CA PRO A 267 31.88 -21.40 -9.78
C PRO A 267 31.62 -20.31 -8.74
N PRO A 268 32.36 -20.27 -7.61
CA PRO A 268 32.28 -19.17 -6.65
C PRO A 268 32.39 -17.78 -7.33
N PRO A 269 31.70 -16.75 -6.82
CA PRO A 269 31.70 -15.41 -7.40
C PRO A 269 33.13 -14.85 -7.46
N THR A 270 33.44 -14.15 -8.55
CA THR A 270 34.76 -13.54 -8.80
C THR A 270 34.74 -12.05 -8.50
N SER A 271 35.91 -11.46 -8.24
CA SER A 271 36.11 -10.01 -8.14
C SER A 271 37.02 -9.55 -9.29
N PRO A 272 36.50 -8.89 -10.36
CA PRO A 272 35.13 -8.42 -10.57
C PRO A 272 34.12 -9.54 -10.91
N LEU A 273 32.84 -9.29 -10.66
CA LEU A 273 31.75 -10.23 -10.90
C LEU A 273 31.67 -10.64 -12.38
N ALA A 274 31.41 -11.93 -12.62
CA ALA A 274 31.10 -12.44 -13.95
C ALA A 274 29.80 -11.82 -14.50
N SER A 275 29.62 -11.82 -15.81
CA SER A 275 28.49 -11.14 -16.46
C SER A 275 27.11 -11.57 -15.95
N LEU A 276 26.92 -12.86 -15.66
CA LEU A 276 25.66 -13.40 -15.10
C LEU A 276 25.40 -12.91 -13.67
N ASP A 277 26.43 -12.96 -12.82
CA ASP A 277 26.35 -12.49 -11.43
C ASP A 277 26.13 -10.97 -11.37
N ALA A 278 26.82 -10.23 -12.24
CA ALA A 278 26.64 -8.78 -12.37
C ALA A 278 25.21 -8.44 -12.80
N SER A 279 24.67 -9.15 -13.79
CA SER A 279 23.29 -8.93 -14.27
C SER A 279 22.24 -9.28 -13.22
N LEU A 280 22.45 -10.34 -12.45
CA LEU A 280 21.60 -10.72 -11.33
C LEU A 280 21.63 -9.67 -10.21
N LEU A 281 22.83 -9.19 -9.86
CA LEU A 281 23.00 -8.15 -8.85
C LEU A 281 22.37 -6.82 -9.29
N GLU A 282 22.46 -6.46 -10.57
CA GLU A 282 21.78 -5.29 -11.14
C GLU A 282 20.25 -5.40 -11.01
N ALA A 283 19.65 -6.54 -11.35
CA ALA A 283 18.22 -6.77 -11.19
C ALA A 283 17.79 -6.66 -9.71
N SER A 284 18.57 -7.26 -8.79
CA SER A 284 18.33 -7.12 -7.35
C SER A 284 18.42 -5.67 -6.88
N LYS A 285 19.40 -4.90 -7.39
CA LYS A 285 19.56 -3.49 -7.04
C LYS A 285 18.39 -2.67 -7.58
N ALA A 286 17.92 -2.91 -8.80
CA ALA A 286 16.78 -2.20 -9.37
C ALA A 286 15.51 -2.37 -8.52
N LEU A 287 15.21 -3.58 -8.04
CA LEU A 287 14.10 -3.82 -7.11
C LEU A 287 14.26 -3.12 -5.77
N ALA A 288 15.49 -3.03 -5.24
CA ALA A 288 15.78 -2.34 -3.99
C ALA A 288 15.58 -0.80 -4.08
N HIS A 289 15.63 -0.22 -5.28
CA HIS A 289 15.37 1.20 -5.50
C HIS A 289 13.87 1.53 -5.64
N VAL A 290 13.00 0.52 -5.76
CA VAL A 290 11.55 0.74 -5.85
C VAL A 290 11.02 1.27 -4.51
N PRO A 291 10.17 2.33 -4.51
CA PRO A 291 9.61 2.87 -3.28
C PRO A 291 8.86 1.83 -2.44
N ARG A 292 9.13 1.80 -1.13
CA ARG A 292 8.50 0.84 -0.20
C ARG A 292 6.98 0.87 -0.19
N SER A 293 6.37 2.03 -0.46
CA SER A 293 4.91 2.16 -0.56
C SER A 293 4.29 1.26 -1.63
N LEU A 294 5.03 0.89 -2.67
CA LEU A 294 4.55 -0.01 -3.72
C LEU A 294 4.52 -1.48 -3.29
N TYR A 295 5.29 -1.84 -2.25
CA TYR A 295 5.30 -3.20 -1.70
C TYR A 295 4.30 -3.42 -0.56
N ALA A 296 3.55 -2.39 -0.14
CA ALA A 296 2.73 -2.42 1.07
C ALA A 296 1.69 -3.56 1.11
N LYS A 297 1.24 -4.04 -0.06
CA LYS A 297 0.30 -5.17 -0.19
C LYS A 297 0.97 -6.55 -0.28
N LEU A 298 2.30 -6.59 -0.39
CA LEU A 298 3.09 -7.81 -0.59
C LEU A 298 3.85 -8.20 0.70
N GLU A 299 3.51 -7.63 1.86
CA GLU A 299 4.17 -7.95 3.14
C GLU A 299 3.79 -9.35 3.66
N GLU A 300 2.59 -9.82 3.33
CA GLU A 300 2.06 -11.10 3.79
C GLU A 300 2.49 -12.26 2.88
N GLU A 301 2.40 -13.49 3.39
CA GLU A 301 2.69 -14.68 2.60
C GLU A 301 1.63 -14.83 1.50
N PRO A 302 2.00 -15.10 0.23
CA PRO A 302 1.03 -15.38 -0.81
C PRO A 302 0.17 -16.59 -0.45
N GLU A 303 -1.08 -16.57 -0.91
CA GLU A 303 -1.95 -17.74 -0.80
C GLU A 303 -1.30 -18.98 -1.43
N LYS A 304 -1.62 -20.17 -0.91
CA LYS A 304 -1.06 -21.40 -1.44
C LYS A 304 -1.77 -21.76 -2.74
N ALA A 305 -0.99 -21.83 -3.81
CA ALA A 305 -1.46 -22.28 -5.11
C ALA A 305 -1.28 -23.79 -5.23
N ASP A 306 -2.37 -24.53 -5.44
CA ASP A 306 -2.27 -25.93 -5.81
C ASP A 306 -1.59 -26.03 -7.19
N ASN A 307 -0.59 -26.92 -7.34
CA ASN A 307 0.11 -27.19 -8.60
C ASN A 307 0.92 -26.03 -9.21
N CYS A 308 1.41 -25.06 -8.42
CA CYS A 308 2.35 -24.05 -8.93
C CYS A 308 3.69 -24.70 -9.34
N PRO A 309 4.13 -24.62 -10.62
CA PRO A 309 5.39 -25.23 -11.09
C PRO A 309 6.65 -24.70 -10.40
N LEU A 310 6.57 -23.52 -9.80
CA LEU A 310 7.69 -22.80 -9.19
C LEU A 310 7.81 -23.05 -7.67
N ASP A 311 6.81 -23.70 -7.06
CA ASP A 311 6.84 -24.04 -5.64
C ASP A 311 7.72 -25.28 -5.40
N GLU A 312 8.43 -25.31 -4.27
CA GLU A 312 9.23 -26.46 -3.86
C GLU A 312 8.36 -27.71 -3.64
N THR A 313 7.10 -27.51 -3.26
CA THR A 313 6.11 -28.56 -2.98
C THR A 313 5.42 -29.11 -4.23
N ALA A 314 5.73 -28.59 -5.42
CA ALA A 314 5.14 -29.02 -6.68
C ALA A 314 5.47 -30.49 -7.01
N PRO A 315 4.55 -31.24 -7.63
CA PRO A 315 4.83 -32.54 -8.21
C PRO A 315 6.01 -32.50 -9.21
N GLU A 316 6.87 -33.51 -9.17
CA GLU A 316 8.13 -33.55 -9.94
C GLU A 316 7.91 -33.53 -11.47
N ASP A 317 6.72 -33.90 -11.96
CA ASP A 317 6.36 -33.85 -13.38
C ASP A 317 6.10 -32.43 -13.90
N ILE A 318 5.70 -31.50 -13.03
CA ILE A 318 5.45 -30.10 -13.41
C ILE A 318 6.50 -29.14 -12.84
N LYS A 319 7.28 -29.57 -11.85
CA LYS A 319 8.22 -28.73 -11.10
C LYS A 319 9.35 -28.17 -11.97
N ILE A 320 9.68 -26.90 -11.74
CA ILE A 320 10.80 -26.20 -12.35
C ILE A 320 11.92 -26.10 -11.31
N ALA A 321 12.83 -27.07 -11.33
CA ALA A 321 13.89 -27.20 -10.32
C ALA A 321 14.81 -25.96 -10.21
N CYS A 322 14.97 -25.20 -11.29
CA CYS A 322 15.81 -24.01 -11.31
C CYS A 322 15.14 -22.74 -10.74
N ALA A 323 13.88 -22.81 -10.29
CA ALA A 323 13.13 -21.63 -9.82
C ALA A 323 13.81 -20.88 -8.66
N GLY A 324 14.51 -21.59 -7.78
CA GLY A 324 15.24 -21.01 -6.64
C GLY A 324 16.70 -20.63 -6.91
N TYR A 325 17.22 -20.84 -8.12
CA TYR A 325 18.66 -20.67 -8.39
C TYR A 325 19.12 -19.22 -8.29
N LEU A 326 18.27 -18.24 -8.66
CA LEU A 326 18.62 -16.83 -8.55
C LEU A 326 18.76 -16.40 -7.09
N ASP A 327 17.82 -16.79 -6.22
CA ASP A 327 17.87 -16.47 -4.79
C ASP A 327 19.09 -17.11 -4.12
N ALA A 328 19.35 -18.39 -4.41
CA ALA A 328 20.53 -19.10 -3.91
C ALA A 328 21.83 -18.44 -4.38
N ARG A 329 21.93 -18.05 -5.65
CA ARG A 329 23.13 -17.37 -6.18
C ARG A 329 23.31 -15.98 -5.58
N LEU A 330 22.24 -15.22 -5.44
CA LEU A 330 22.28 -13.86 -4.87
C LEU A 330 22.75 -13.89 -3.41
N HIS A 331 22.37 -14.92 -2.65
CA HIS A 331 22.88 -15.14 -1.29
C HIS A 331 24.40 -15.32 -1.29
N ILE A 332 24.92 -16.20 -2.14
CA ILE A 332 26.36 -16.48 -2.25
C ILE A 332 27.15 -15.21 -2.66
N ILE A 333 26.63 -14.41 -3.60
CA ILE A 333 27.26 -13.15 -4.02
C ILE A 333 27.37 -12.18 -2.85
N ARG A 334 26.29 -12.00 -2.07
CA ARG A 334 26.26 -11.09 -0.92
C ARG A 334 27.18 -11.54 0.21
N GLU A 335 27.27 -12.85 0.46
CA GLU A 335 28.21 -13.42 1.44
C GLU A 335 29.66 -13.14 1.03
N ALA A 336 29.99 -13.31 -0.26
CA ALA A 336 31.33 -13.03 -0.78
C ALA A 336 31.69 -11.53 -0.68
N GLU A 337 30.75 -10.62 -0.95
CA GLU A 337 30.94 -9.17 -0.75
C GLU A 337 31.17 -8.81 0.73
N SER A 338 30.51 -9.51 1.66
CA SER A 338 30.71 -9.28 3.10
C SER A 338 32.00 -9.89 3.66
N GLY A 339 32.58 -10.88 2.98
CA GLY A 339 33.80 -11.57 3.39
C GLY A 339 35.11 -10.91 2.94
N ASP A 340 35.07 -10.01 1.95
CA ASP A 340 36.26 -9.32 1.41
C ASP A 340 36.63 -8.05 2.22
N ASP A 341 35.75 -7.58 3.11
CA ASP A 341 35.97 -6.45 4.04
C ASP A 341 36.15 -6.95 5.49
N ASN A 342 37.10 -7.87 5.76
CA ASN A 342 37.81 -7.97 7.05
C ASN A 342 38.83 -9.13 7.12
N PRO A 343 40.14 -8.86 7.18
CA PRO A 343 41.10 -9.72 7.86
C PRO A 343 41.51 -9.05 9.18
N ALA A 344 40.58 -8.97 10.13
CA ALA A 344 40.79 -8.81 11.59
C ALA A 344 39.59 -8.07 12.21
N ASP A 345 38.64 -8.82 12.76
CA ASP A 345 38.02 -8.45 14.05
C ASP A 345 37.32 -9.70 14.60
N ASP A 346 38.16 -10.55 15.17
CA ASP A 346 37.77 -11.54 16.17
C ASP A 346 37.62 -10.78 17.49
N ASP A 347 36.54 -10.00 17.66
CA ASP A 347 36.09 -9.44 18.96
C ASP A 347 34.82 -8.57 18.81
N ILE A 348 33.64 -9.18 18.88
CA ILE A 348 32.45 -8.52 19.45
C ILE A 348 31.78 -9.50 20.42
N PRO A 349 31.69 -9.19 21.73
CA PRO A 349 31.19 -10.12 22.72
C PRO A 349 29.65 -10.20 22.68
N GLU A 350 29.12 -11.42 22.78
CA GLU A 350 27.71 -11.68 23.04
C GLU A 350 27.26 -10.99 24.34
N ILE A 351 26.32 -10.04 24.22
CA ILE A 351 25.64 -9.46 25.39
C ILE A 351 24.65 -10.51 25.91
N ARG A 352 25.09 -11.26 26.93
CA ARG A 352 24.26 -12.16 27.73
C ARG A 352 23.40 -11.30 28.67
N LEU A 353 22.10 -11.20 28.41
CA LEU A 353 21.16 -10.58 29.35
C LEU A 353 20.99 -11.54 30.55
N GLU A 354 21.67 -11.25 31.65
CA GLU A 354 21.37 -11.84 32.95
C GLU A 354 19.98 -11.37 33.43
N GLY A 355 19.15 -12.32 33.85
CA GLY A 355 17.78 -12.07 34.29
C GLY A 355 17.73 -11.15 35.51
N THR A 356 16.91 -10.10 35.42
CA THR A 356 16.51 -9.29 36.56
C THR A 356 15.45 -10.01 37.39
N PRO A 357 15.48 -9.91 38.74
CA PRO A 357 14.60 -10.69 39.61
C PRO A 357 13.18 -10.11 39.65
N GLU A 358 12.18 -10.98 39.60
CA GLU A 358 10.77 -10.62 39.77
C GLU A 358 10.49 -10.05 41.16
N ILE A 359 10.03 -8.80 41.20
CA ILE A 359 9.40 -8.19 42.37
C ILE A 359 7.92 -8.59 42.35
N ARG A 360 7.51 -9.47 43.26
CA ARG A 360 6.10 -9.81 43.52
C ARG A 360 5.39 -8.63 44.19
N LEU A 361 4.33 -8.14 43.55
CA LEU A 361 3.32 -7.28 44.18
C LEU A 361 2.10 -8.15 44.52
N GLU A 362 1.84 -8.27 45.81
CA GLU A 362 0.65 -8.92 46.39
C GLU A 362 -0.62 -8.11 46.08
N THR A 363 -1.71 -8.81 45.79
CA THR A 363 -3.06 -8.50 46.29
C THR A 363 -4.02 -9.60 45.85
N MET A 364 -4.69 -10.25 46.81
CA MET A 364 -6.15 -10.37 46.79
C MET A 364 -6.68 -10.88 48.14
N ALA A 365 -7.85 -10.37 48.44
CA ALA A 365 -8.47 -10.26 49.75
C ALA A 365 -8.99 -11.58 50.33
N GLU A 366 -9.18 -11.50 51.63
CA GLU A 366 -9.79 -12.41 52.59
C GLU A 366 -11.17 -12.93 52.15
N ASP A 367 -11.45 -14.20 52.41
CA ASP A 367 -12.58 -14.52 53.29
C ASP A 367 -12.46 -15.93 53.89
N ALA A 368 -12.64 -16.00 55.20
CA ALA A 368 -12.59 -17.20 56.02
C ALA A 368 -13.97 -17.47 56.65
N SER A 369 -14.40 -18.73 56.64
CA SER A 369 -15.21 -19.42 57.67
C SER A 369 -15.81 -20.70 57.04
N GLU A 370 -15.32 -21.88 57.41
CA GLU A 370 -15.81 -22.75 58.50
C GLU A 370 -17.24 -23.31 58.31
N GLY A 371 -17.33 -24.66 58.24
CA GLY A 371 -18.57 -25.39 58.45
C GLY A 371 -18.67 -26.78 57.79
N SER A 372 -18.05 -27.81 58.38
CA SER A 372 -18.41 -29.24 58.18
C SER A 372 -19.78 -29.56 58.83
N PRO A 373 -20.33 -30.80 58.83
CA PRO A 373 -20.08 -32.05 58.05
C PRO A 373 -21.41 -32.67 57.50
N VAL A 374 -21.36 -33.89 56.90
CA VAL A 374 -22.29 -35.05 57.08
C VAL A 374 -22.44 -35.92 55.80
N HIS A 375 -22.02 -37.19 55.92
CA HIS A 375 -22.33 -38.38 55.07
C HIS A 375 -23.75 -38.94 55.38
N PRO A 376 -24.38 -39.93 54.69
CA PRO A 376 -23.87 -40.98 53.77
C PRO A 376 -24.71 -41.01 52.44
N ASP A 377 -24.65 -41.92 51.46
CA ASP A 377 -24.45 -43.37 51.43
C ASP A 377 -24.27 -43.84 49.97
N ASP A 378 -23.87 -45.10 49.83
CA ASP A 378 -24.15 -46.03 48.72
C ASP A 378 -23.26 -46.10 47.44
N THR A 379 -22.30 -47.04 47.54
CA THR A 379 -22.22 -48.30 46.76
C THR A 379 -21.36 -48.44 45.47
N PHE A 380 -20.41 -49.38 45.60
CA PHE A 380 -19.91 -50.43 44.66
C PHE A 380 -18.79 -50.04 43.67
N GLU A 381 -17.56 -50.47 43.95
CA GLU A 381 -16.86 -51.70 43.45
C GLU A 381 -16.00 -51.35 42.22
N HIS A 382 -14.74 -51.77 41.99
CA HIS A 382 -13.84 -52.74 42.61
C HIS A 382 -12.42 -52.48 42.04
N ASP A 383 -11.40 -52.76 42.87
CA ASP A 383 -10.02 -53.22 42.56
C ASP A 383 -9.07 -52.43 41.64
N GLY A 384 -7.81 -52.20 41.99
CA GLY A 384 -7.09 -52.64 43.19
C GLY A 384 -5.60 -52.27 43.16
N HIS A 385 -5.06 -52.05 44.37
CA HIS A 385 -3.72 -52.36 44.91
C HIS A 385 -2.44 -52.01 44.12
N LEU A 386 -1.34 -51.54 44.72
CA LEU A 386 -0.98 -51.09 46.08
C LEU A 386 0.49 -50.60 46.01
N ASP A 387 0.82 -49.66 46.91
CA ASP A 387 2.04 -49.57 47.74
C ASP A 387 3.43 -49.39 47.08
N THR A 388 4.37 -48.62 47.63
CA THR A 388 4.54 -48.06 48.98
C THR A 388 5.65 -47.00 48.97
N ASP A 389 5.41 -45.93 49.73
CA ASP A 389 6.29 -45.31 50.73
C ASP A 389 7.83 -45.18 50.58
N ALA A 390 8.22 -43.93 50.87
CA ALA A 390 9.25 -43.54 51.84
C ALA A 390 10.73 -43.53 51.44
N ALA A 391 11.18 -42.29 51.16
CA ALA A 391 12.14 -41.53 51.96
C ALA A 391 13.48 -42.19 52.33
N GLY A 392 14.56 -41.60 51.80
CA GLY A 392 15.92 -41.79 52.29
C GLY A 392 16.97 -41.00 51.52
N THR A 393 17.13 -39.72 51.84
CA THR A 393 18.38 -38.95 51.66
C THR A 393 19.53 -39.63 52.44
N PRO A 394 20.78 -39.67 51.93
CA PRO A 394 21.64 -38.47 51.99
C PRO A 394 22.60 -38.25 50.80
N GLU A 395 23.02 -36.99 50.66
CA GLU A 395 24.02 -36.48 49.73
C GLU A 395 25.41 -37.05 49.97
N ILE A 396 26.12 -37.47 48.91
CA ILE A 396 27.57 -37.37 48.74
C ILE A 396 27.88 -37.14 47.25
N SER A 397 28.41 -35.96 46.93
CA SER A 397 28.94 -35.61 45.60
C SER A 397 30.31 -36.22 45.35
N LEU A 398 30.48 -36.94 44.23
CA LEU A 398 31.73 -37.09 43.49
C LEU A 398 31.42 -37.28 41.99
N SER A 399 32.24 -36.67 41.14
CA SER A 399 32.00 -36.27 39.75
C SER A 399 32.28 -37.30 38.64
N ALA A 400 31.40 -37.30 37.62
CA ALA A 400 31.52 -37.58 36.16
C ALA A 400 31.90 -39.01 35.66
N PRO A 401 31.60 -39.43 34.39
CA PRO A 401 30.97 -38.70 33.27
C PRO A 401 29.88 -39.50 32.46
N ASP A 402 29.40 -38.83 31.40
CA ASP A 402 28.85 -39.32 30.12
C ASP A 402 27.33 -39.44 29.89
N SER A 403 26.87 -38.51 29.05
CA SER A 403 25.59 -38.39 28.34
C SER A 403 25.23 -39.61 27.50
N PRO A 404 23.95 -39.72 27.10
CA PRO A 404 23.66 -39.43 25.70
C PRO A 404 22.45 -38.49 25.50
N SER A 405 22.54 -37.77 24.38
CA SER A 405 21.70 -36.66 23.95
C SER A 405 20.23 -37.02 23.69
N SER A 406 19.33 -36.22 24.23
CA SER A 406 17.94 -36.10 23.76
C SER A 406 17.86 -34.99 22.71
N ALA A 407 17.69 -35.40 21.45
CA ALA A 407 17.21 -34.51 20.40
C ALA A 407 15.69 -34.31 20.57
N HIS A 408 15.24 -33.06 20.41
CA HIS A 408 13.86 -32.54 20.35
C HIS A 408 13.46 -31.64 21.52
N SER A 409 13.67 -30.33 21.38
CA SER A 409 12.59 -29.36 21.24
C SER A 409 13.19 -27.95 21.19
N GLY A 410 13.17 -27.33 20.03
CA GLY A 410 13.48 -25.90 19.85
C GLY A 410 12.34 -25.24 19.10
N GLY A 411 11.15 -25.22 19.70
CA GLY A 411 10.04 -24.39 19.22
C GLY A 411 10.16 -22.99 19.82
N PRO A 412 10.10 -21.91 19.03
CA PRO A 412 10.21 -20.55 19.54
C PRO A 412 8.97 -20.17 20.35
N THR A 413 9.16 -19.54 21.52
CA THR A 413 8.12 -19.10 22.45
C THR A 413 7.59 -17.69 22.15
N THR A 414 7.45 -17.32 20.88
CA THR A 414 6.83 -16.05 20.47
C THR A 414 5.58 -16.36 19.65
N LEU A 415 4.40 -15.87 20.08
CA LEU A 415 3.12 -16.05 19.37
C LEU A 415 3.04 -15.35 17.99
N LEU A 416 4.14 -14.73 17.56
CA LEU A 416 4.36 -14.24 16.21
C LEU A 416 5.79 -14.64 15.80
N ALA A 417 5.92 -15.26 14.63
CA ALA A 417 7.22 -15.49 14.02
C ALA A 417 7.90 -14.13 13.78
N SER A 418 9.18 -14.00 14.15
CA SER A 418 9.98 -12.82 13.84
C SER A 418 10.01 -12.62 12.32
N ARG A 419 9.46 -11.50 11.84
CA ARG A 419 9.49 -11.14 10.41
C ARG A 419 10.94 -11.17 9.92
N LEU A 420 11.23 -11.99 8.91
CA LEU A 420 12.51 -11.91 8.19
C LEU A 420 12.61 -10.50 7.58
N TYR A 421 13.67 -9.78 7.93
CA TYR A 421 13.90 -8.43 7.42
C TYR A 421 14.20 -8.51 5.91
N SER A 422 13.17 -8.32 5.08
CA SER A 422 13.31 -8.24 3.64
C SER A 422 13.75 -6.83 3.25
N ALA A 423 14.88 -6.70 2.54
CA ALA A 423 15.41 -5.41 2.10
C ALA A 423 14.42 -4.62 1.23
N SER A 424 13.52 -5.32 0.52
CA SER A 424 12.47 -4.74 -0.34
C SER A 424 11.19 -4.39 0.40
N GLY A 425 10.95 -4.94 1.60
CA GLY A 425 9.68 -4.78 2.32
C GLY A 425 8.56 -5.72 1.86
N ALA A 426 8.81 -6.66 0.94
CA ALA A 426 7.88 -7.71 0.55
C ALA A 426 8.26 -9.09 1.15
N HIS A 427 7.29 -9.98 1.29
CA HIS A 427 7.48 -11.37 1.69
C HIS A 427 8.46 -12.07 0.73
N PRO A 428 9.36 -12.96 1.22
CA PRO A 428 10.39 -13.59 0.40
C PRO A 428 9.89 -14.26 -0.88
N LYS A 429 8.71 -14.90 -0.84
CA LYS A 429 8.09 -15.52 -2.02
C LYS A 429 7.76 -14.50 -3.12
N HIS A 430 7.20 -13.35 -2.75
CA HIS A 430 6.93 -12.26 -3.69
C HIS A 430 8.22 -11.63 -4.21
N ALA A 431 9.21 -11.43 -3.33
CA ALA A 431 10.51 -10.90 -3.72
C ALA A 431 11.23 -11.81 -4.73
N SER A 432 11.17 -13.13 -4.52
CA SER A 432 11.72 -14.14 -5.42
C SER A 432 11.04 -14.12 -6.80
N ALA A 433 9.69 -14.04 -6.84
CA ALA A 433 8.94 -13.90 -8.09
C ALA A 433 9.31 -12.61 -8.85
N LEU A 434 9.32 -11.47 -8.18
CA LEU A 434 9.70 -10.18 -8.77
C LEU A 434 11.14 -10.18 -9.30
N LEU A 435 12.06 -10.84 -8.58
CA LEU A 435 13.45 -11.00 -9.03
C LEU A 435 13.54 -11.82 -10.31
N ARG A 436 12.84 -12.96 -10.40
CA ARG A 436 12.78 -13.77 -11.62
C ARG A 436 12.21 -12.98 -12.79
N LEU A 437 11.07 -12.31 -12.58
CA LEU A 437 10.41 -11.50 -13.61
C LEU A 437 11.35 -10.43 -14.17
N LEU A 438 11.97 -9.64 -13.31
CA LEU A 438 12.86 -8.57 -13.73
C LEU A 438 14.15 -9.11 -14.37
N TYR A 439 14.69 -10.22 -13.86
CA TYR A 439 15.89 -10.85 -14.42
C TYR A 439 15.64 -11.39 -15.83
N VAL A 440 14.51 -12.10 -16.04
CA VAL A 440 14.14 -12.62 -17.36
C VAL A 440 13.96 -11.46 -18.34
N HIS A 441 13.24 -10.40 -17.95
CA HIS A 441 13.10 -9.20 -18.77
C HIS A 441 14.45 -8.59 -19.17
N SER A 442 15.33 -8.37 -18.18
CA SER A 442 16.65 -7.77 -18.40
C SER A 442 17.54 -8.62 -19.30
N SER A 443 17.35 -9.95 -19.27
CA SER A 443 18.08 -10.91 -20.11
C SER A 443 17.58 -10.89 -21.56
N LEU A 444 16.29 -10.67 -21.79
CA LEU A 444 15.71 -10.56 -23.12
C LEU A 444 15.94 -9.18 -23.74
N ASN A 445 15.96 -8.13 -22.92
CA ASN A 445 16.05 -6.74 -23.34
C ASN A 445 17.29 -6.04 -22.76
N PRO A 446 18.52 -6.45 -23.15
CA PRO A 446 19.75 -5.90 -22.56
C PRO A 446 19.97 -4.41 -22.85
N ALA A 447 19.26 -3.84 -23.82
CA ALA A 447 19.35 -2.43 -24.22
C ALA A 447 18.44 -1.49 -23.40
N SER A 448 17.33 -1.98 -22.83
CA SER A 448 16.35 -1.19 -22.07
C SER A 448 16.56 -1.34 -20.56
N ARG A 449 17.66 -0.78 -20.05
CA ARG A 449 18.02 -0.86 -18.62
C ARG A 449 17.61 0.41 -17.88
N SER A 450 16.31 0.69 -17.86
CA SER A 450 15.76 1.79 -17.07
C SER A 450 15.46 1.30 -15.63
N PRO A 451 15.94 1.99 -14.57
CA PRO A 451 15.57 1.66 -13.20
C PRO A 451 14.07 1.91 -12.91
N GLN A 452 13.38 2.68 -13.75
CA GLN A 452 11.94 2.92 -13.65
C GLN A 452 11.11 1.67 -14.00
N ILE A 453 11.65 0.76 -14.82
CA ILE A 453 10.97 -0.49 -15.22
C ILE A 453 10.58 -1.34 -14.00
N ALA A 454 11.46 -1.44 -13.00
CA ALA A 454 11.16 -2.15 -11.76
C ALA A 454 9.98 -1.53 -10.97
N SER A 455 9.79 -0.21 -11.08
CA SER A 455 8.67 0.50 -10.45
C SER A 455 7.33 0.27 -11.15
N LEU A 456 7.34 -0.19 -12.41
CA LEU A 456 6.14 -0.63 -13.14
C LEU A 456 5.77 -2.07 -12.79
N LEU A 457 6.78 -2.92 -12.60
CA LEU A 457 6.59 -4.35 -12.33
C LEU A 457 5.83 -4.61 -11.01
N VAL A 458 6.22 -3.94 -9.93
CA VAL A 458 5.67 -4.23 -8.59
C VAL A 458 4.16 -3.99 -8.50
N PRO A 459 3.61 -2.83 -8.94
CA PRO A 459 2.16 -2.62 -8.93
C PRO A 459 1.38 -3.57 -9.84
N LEU A 460 1.95 -3.94 -10.99
CA LEU A 460 1.32 -4.85 -11.94
C LEU A 460 1.21 -6.27 -11.37
N TYR A 461 2.29 -6.77 -10.79
CA TYR A 461 2.31 -8.05 -10.08
C TYR A 461 1.33 -8.05 -8.89
N THR A 462 1.32 -6.96 -8.11
CA THR A 462 0.39 -6.80 -6.98
C THR A 462 -1.07 -6.85 -7.43
N ALA A 463 -1.42 -6.15 -8.52
CA ALA A 463 -2.78 -6.18 -9.05
C ALA A 463 -3.20 -7.59 -9.46
N LEU A 464 -2.30 -8.37 -10.07
CA LEU A 464 -2.62 -9.74 -10.48
C LEU A 464 -2.78 -10.70 -9.29
N ILE A 465 -2.04 -10.53 -8.20
CA ILE A 465 -2.23 -11.35 -7.00
C ILE A 465 -3.61 -11.12 -6.39
N ASP A 466 -4.02 -9.86 -6.26
CA ASP A 466 -5.26 -9.48 -5.59
C ASP A 466 -6.51 -9.87 -6.41
N GLU A 467 -6.36 -9.94 -7.74
CA GLU A 467 -7.49 -9.86 -8.66
C GLU A 467 -7.64 -11.08 -9.60
N VAL A 468 -6.76 -12.08 -9.61
CA VAL A 468 -6.84 -13.22 -10.55
C VAL A 468 -7.78 -14.34 -10.06
N ASP A 469 -8.38 -15.09 -11.00
CA ASP A 469 -9.21 -16.27 -10.71
C ASP A 469 -8.39 -17.37 -10.02
N GLN A 470 -9.00 -18.12 -9.09
CA GLN A 470 -8.31 -19.17 -8.31
C GLN A 470 -7.60 -20.21 -9.20
N ASP A 471 -8.21 -20.58 -10.33
CA ASP A 471 -7.66 -21.56 -11.27
C ASP A 471 -6.36 -21.08 -11.95
N ASP A 472 -6.19 -19.77 -12.08
CA ASP A 472 -5.02 -19.16 -12.71
C ASP A 472 -3.96 -18.72 -11.69
N PHE A 473 -4.26 -18.84 -10.39
CA PHE A 473 -3.42 -18.36 -9.30
C PHE A 473 -2.01 -19.02 -9.32
N ALA A 474 -1.94 -20.30 -9.69
CA ALA A 474 -0.68 -21.05 -9.86
C ALA A 474 0.25 -20.49 -10.95
N HIS A 475 -0.29 -19.67 -11.85
CA HIS A 475 0.40 -19.14 -13.03
C HIS A 475 0.53 -17.62 -13.02
N ILE A 476 0.23 -16.95 -11.91
CA ILE A 476 0.26 -15.48 -11.80
C ILE A 476 1.62 -14.90 -12.21
N GLU A 477 2.73 -15.53 -11.85
CA GLU A 477 4.06 -15.06 -12.24
C GLU A 477 4.20 -15.02 -13.77
N ALA A 478 3.79 -16.09 -14.46
CA ALA A 478 3.85 -16.15 -15.92
C ALA A 478 2.89 -15.13 -16.58
N ASP A 479 1.67 -14.99 -16.06
CA ASP A 479 0.70 -14.03 -16.59
C ASP A 479 1.16 -12.58 -16.34
N ALA A 480 1.80 -12.32 -15.19
CA ALA A 480 2.41 -11.04 -14.85
C ALA A 480 3.57 -10.71 -15.78
N PHE A 481 4.40 -11.69 -16.13
CA PHE A 481 5.50 -11.51 -17.07
C PHE A 481 5.02 -10.96 -18.41
N TRP A 482 4.04 -11.60 -19.04
CA TRP A 482 3.58 -11.18 -20.36
C TRP A 482 2.82 -9.86 -20.34
N LEU A 483 2.04 -9.61 -19.28
CA LEU A 483 1.38 -8.32 -19.10
C LEU A 483 2.41 -7.20 -18.90
N PHE A 484 3.47 -7.48 -18.17
CA PHE A 484 4.59 -6.58 -17.96
C PHE A 484 5.38 -6.33 -19.25
N GLU A 485 5.75 -7.36 -20.02
CA GLU A 485 6.42 -7.19 -21.31
C GLU A 485 5.56 -6.39 -22.30
N ALA A 486 4.25 -6.65 -22.35
CA ALA A 486 3.33 -5.88 -23.19
C ALA A 486 3.29 -4.40 -22.75
N MET A 487 3.23 -4.15 -21.43
CA MET A 487 3.22 -2.79 -20.90
C MET A 487 4.55 -2.06 -21.18
N VAL A 488 5.69 -2.71 -20.98
CA VAL A 488 7.00 -2.13 -21.31
C VAL A 488 7.14 -1.88 -22.82
N GLY A 489 6.62 -2.78 -23.65
CA GLY A 489 6.59 -2.65 -25.10
C GLY A 489 5.80 -1.42 -25.57
N GLU A 490 4.71 -1.05 -24.90
CA GLU A 490 4.00 0.20 -25.22
C GLU A 490 4.90 1.43 -25.02
N PHE A 491 5.80 1.39 -24.02
CA PHE A 491 6.74 2.47 -23.69
C PHE A 491 8.12 2.35 -24.32
N SER A 492 8.42 1.29 -25.07
CA SER A 492 9.77 1.08 -25.61
C SER A 492 10.19 2.20 -26.58
N GLU A 493 9.23 2.77 -27.30
CA GLU A 493 9.46 3.94 -28.17
C GLU A 493 9.84 5.19 -27.37
N LEU A 494 9.52 5.30 -26.08
CA LEU A 494 9.87 6.47 -25.28
C LEU A 494 11.39 6.55 -25.02
N GLU A 495 12.08 5.41 -25.03
CA GLU A 495 13.52 5.32 -24.79
C GLU A 495 14.35 5.58 -26.06
N GLU A 496 13.71 5.60 -27.24
CA GLU A 496 14.37 5.86 -28.52
C GLU A 496 14.50 7.37 -28.78
N ALA A 497 15.68 7.81 -29.26
CA ALA A 497 15.96 9.23 -29.54
C ALA A 497 14.97 9.89 -30.53
N GLU A 498 14.33 9.11 -31.40
CA GLU A 498 13.30 9.58 -32.35
C GLU A 498 11.87 9.38 -31.83
N GLY A 499 11.68 8.55 -30.82
CA GLY A 499 10.36 8.14 -30.34
C GLY A 499 9.69 9.16 -29.43
N GLY A 500 10.43 10.14 -28.91
CA GLY A 500 9.86 11.36 -28.34
C GLY A 500 8.84 12.01 -29.28
N ASN A 501 9.15 12.14 -30.57
CA ASN A 501 8.22 12.72 -31.55
C ASN A 501 6.97 11.85 -31.79
N VAL A 502 7.11 10.52 -31.72
CA VAL A 502 5.99 9.58 -31.85
C VAL A 502 5.07 9.70 -30.64
N TRP A 503 5.64 9.81 -29.44
CA TRP A 503 4.90 10.01 -28.20
C TRP A 503 4.22 11.36 -28.13
N MET A 504 4.89 12.44 -28.53
CA MET A 504 4.27 13.76 -28.60
C MET A 504 3.12 13.78 -29.61
N ARG A 505 3.22 13.01 -30.70
CA ARG A 505 2.11 12.80 -31.63
C ARG A 505 0.97 12.04 -30.99
N LYS A 506 1.25 10.90 -30.34
CA LYS A 506 0.24 10.11 -29.59
C LYS A 506 -0.47 10.97 -28.54
N ILE A 507 0.27 11.82 -27.81
CA ILE A 507 -0.28 12.77 -26.83
C ILE A 507 -1.16 13.81 -27.52
N SER A 508 -0.70 14.42 -28.61
CA SER A 508 -1.47 15.44 -29.34
C SER A 508 -2.76 14.85 -29.95
N ASP A 509 -2.69 13.63 -30.50
CA ASP A 509 -3.86 12.88 -30.99
C ASP A 509 -4.83 12.53 -29.85
N ARG A 510 -4.29 12.12 -28.68
CA ARG A 510 -5.10 11.81 -27.50
C ARG A 510 -5.77 13.06 -26.93
N LEU A 511 -5.08 14.19 -26.94
CA LEU A 511 -5.62 15.48 -26.54
C LEU A 511 -6.75 15.90 -27.48
N LYS A 512 -6.57 15.79 -28.81
CA LYS A 512 -7.62 16.06 -29.79
C LYS A 512 -8.84 15.17 -29.61
N TRP A 513 -8.62 13.88 -29.31
CA TRP A 513 -9.70 12.94 -29.01
C TRP A 513 -10.44 13.29 -27.72
N ALA A 514 -9.71 13.70 -26.67
CA ALA A 514 -10.29 13.96 -25.36
C ALA A 514 -10.96 15.35 -25.29
N ASP A 515 -10.30 16.40 -25.79
CA ASP A 515 -10.73 17.79 -25.68
C ASP A 515 -10.24 18.59 -26.89
N MET A 516 -11.07 18.62 -27.94
CA MET A 516 -10.74 19.30 -29.19
C MET A 516 -10.64 20.83 -29.03
N GLU A 517 -11.43 21.42 -28.12
CA GLU A 517 -11.40 22.87 -27.86
C GLU A 517 -10.08 23.27 -27.18
N LEU A 518 -9.61 22.48 -26.22
CA LEU A 518 -8.30 22.67 -25.61
C LEU A 518 -7.16 22.43 -26.62
N ALA A 519 -7.27 21.42 -27.48
CA ALA A 519 -6.28 21.16 -28.51
C ALA A 519 -6.12 22.36 -29.46
N GLU A 520 -7.24 22.94 -29.92
CA GLU A 520 -7.25 24.15 -30.77
C GLU A 520 -6.69 25.37 -30.03
N ASP A 521 -7.01 25.55 -28.74
CA ASP A 521 -6.48 26.65 -27.92
C ASP A 521 -4.96 26.53 -27.71
N LEU A 522 -4.45 25.32 -27.47
CA LEU A 522 -3.01 25.09 -27.38
C LEU A 522 -2.32 25.33 -28.73
N GLU A 523 -2.90 24.89 -29.84
CA GLU A 523 -2.37 25.13 -31.18
C GLU A 523 -2.32 26.64 -31.48
N MET A 524 -3.40 27.38 -31.17
CA MET A 524 -3.44 28.85 -31.32
C MET A 524 -2.42 29.58 -30.45
N LYS A 525 -2.09 29.03 -29.27
CA LYS A 525 -1.09 29.59 -28.34
C LYS A 525 0.33 29.13 -28.62
N GLY A 526 0.56 28.27 -29.63
CA GLY A 526 1.88 27.71 -29.92
C GLY A 526 2.39 26.78 -28.82
N LEU A 527 1.48 26.07 -28.15
CA LEU A 527 1.73 25.12 -27.07
C LEU A 527 1.39 23.67 -27.48
N ASP A 528 1.32 23.39 -28.78
CA ASP A 528 1.12 22.03 -29.28
C ASP A 528 2.28 21.13 -28.79
N PRO A 529 1.98 19.99 -28.13
CA PRO A 529 2.97 18.97 -27.75
C PRO A 529 3.92 18.59 -28.89
N LEU A 530 3.48 18.65 -30.15
CA LEU A 530 4.30 18.35 -31.33
C LEU A 530 5.40 19.39 -31.64
N LEU A 531 5.37 20.56 -30.99
CA LEU A 531 6.37 21.60 -31.20
C LEU A 531 7.72 21.22 -30.58
N PRO A 532 8.84 21.60 -31.20
CA PRO A 532 10.19 21.20 -30.79
C PRO A 532 10.63 21.73 -29.41
N HIS A 533 9.80 22.54 -28.76
CA HIS A 533 10.02 22.96 -27.38
C HIS A 533 9.75 21.85 -26.36
N TYR A 534 9.05 20.78 -26.77
CA TYR A 534 8.61 19.69 -25.90
C TYR A 534 9.13 18.30 -26.32
N SER A 535 9.85 18.21 -27.46
CA SER A 535 10.43 16.98 -28.03
C SER A 535 11.83 16.67 -27.50
#